data_AF-A0A8H4XKK4-F1
#
_entry.id   AF-A0A8H4XKK4-F1
#
_cell.length_a   1.000
_cell.length_b   1.000
_cell.length_c   1.000
_cell.angle_alpha   90.00
_cell.angle_beta   90.00
_cell.angle_gamma   90.00
#
_symmetry.space_group_name_H-M   'P 1'
#
loop_
_entity.id
_entity.type
_entity.pdbx_description
1 polymer ?
#
loop_
_entity_poly.entity_id
_entity_poly.type
_entity_poly.pdbx_seq_one_letter_code
_entity_poly.pdbx_strand_id
1 'polypeptide(L)'
;MPRSKPSKGSPSSCSHDAVYIGKSPGAIALSYYEPPSQEERLAAATISGKVSSASQIPPLSTFPGVNLIPQDSLDLDPKETGQSLREFAYTRGRNSVTRERRTLYVVDVPQVTAEATAMNTWMKPEIPFELAAGSSSRLVDEDQPQVDDIADYMKAFYHGLEVKLLRNTSRFTTWRNSSINPRPSSDSTSQSRGRVGFVIGGKAHPVQFRTSPDGVAVGQLNLNDMLDALLTVVPIDAFAIILLTHHDLYEDEEDDFCAGRAYGGSRICIASTFRYRPALDNYNNISHAHSWPASHCRAYVDALWEESEPKLKAMKRGKRGQGFDPSSMIRLKDHAQRPLIAAITASQRTLVPKTKADRESVWLARVCRTASHELGHCVGIAHCTYYACTMQSTANMAEDVRQPPYLCPVCLNKVAYSMVGEAVIKSRGTQKEVRRNAVEAQWVVESYQQMQLFCERNNSVGMFGGYRAWLGERLRELEDQEDDHEKGEKMEIIEISDDDD
;
A
#
# COMPACT_ATOMS: atom_id res chain seq x y z
N MET A 1 11.85 -23.86 7.27
CA MET A 1 10.89 -23.64 6.15
C MET A 1 10.98 -24.82 5.18
N PRO A 2 9.92 -25.63 4.98
CA PRO A 2 9.92 -26.67 3.97
C PRO A 2 9.81 -26.03 2.58
N ARG A 3 10.61 -26.57 1.65
CA ARG A 3 10.95 -26.02 0.33
C ARG A 3 9.78 -26.12 -0.65
N SER A 4 9.33 -25.00 -1.21
CA SER A 4 8.50 -24.98 -2.43
C SER A 4 9.39 -25.21 -3.65
N LYS A 5 8.99 -26.15 -4.52
CA LYS A 5 9.56 -26.28 -5.86
C LYS A 5 8.69 -25.46 -6.81
N PRO A 6 9.26 -24.65 -7.72
CA PRO A 6 8.47 -23.85 -8.65
C PRO A 6 7.55 -24.75 -9.48
N SER A 7 6.26 -24.40 -9.50
CA SER A 7 5.24 -25.12 -10.25
C SER A 7 5.51 -25.04 -11.76
N LYS A 8 5.20 -26.14 -12.47
CA LYS A 8 5.39 -26.26 -13.91
C LYS A 8 4.35 -25.43 -14.68
N GLY A 9 4.70 -24.19 -14.95
CA GLY A 9 4.06 -23.27 -15.91
C GLY A 9 4.81 -21.95 -15.87
N SER A 10 5.40 -21.51 -16.98
CA SER A 10 6.17 -20.26 -16.97
C SER A 10 5.26 -19.08 -16.57
N PRO A 11 5.58 -18.30 -15.53
CA PRO A 11 4.76 -17.16 -15.09
C PRO A 11 4.56 -16.10 -16.19
N SER A 12 5.43 -16.06 -17.21
CA SER A 12 5.45 -15.06 -18.27
C SER A 12 4.34 -15.20 -19.34
N SER A 13 3.45 -16.19 -19.26
CA SER A 13 2.45 -16.48 -20.29
C SER A 13 1.01 -16.59 -19.79
N CYS A 14 0.71 -16.08 -18.60
CA CYS A 14 -0.67 -16.08 -18.09
C CYS A 14 -1.55 -15.12 -18.90
N SER A 15 -2.68 -15.61 -19.42
CA SER A 15 -3.64 -14.79 -20.17
C SER A 15 -4.47 -13.85 -19.28
N HIS A 16 -4.50 -14.11 -17.98
CA HIS A 16 -5.32 -13.40 -17.00
C HIS A 16 -6.83 -13.39 -17.33
N ASP A 17 -7.35 -14.36 -18.09
CA ASP A 17 -8.71 -14.34 -18.65
C ASP A 17 -9.85 -14.15 -17.64
N ALA A 18 -9.63 -14.53 -16.38
CA ALA A 18 -10.57 -14.39 -15.28
C ALA A 18 -9.88 -13.96 -14.00
N VAL A 19 -10.57 -13.13 -13.22
CA VAL A 19 -10.11 -12.63 -11.93
C VAL A 19 -11.19 -12.79 -10.85
N TYR A 20 -10.75 -13.05 -9.62
CA TYR A 20 -11.63 -13.04 -8.46
C TYR A 20 -11.81 -11.60 -7.96
N ILE A 21 -13.06 -11.16 -7.83
CA ILE A 21 -13.42 -9.87 -7.23
C ILE A 21 -13.98 -10.03 -5.81
N GLY A 22 -14.19 -11.27 -5.36
CA GLY A 22 -14.51 -11.66 -3.99
C GLY A 22 -13.61 -12.82 -3.50
N LYS A 23 -14.06 -13.56 -2.49
CA LYS A 23 -13.31 -14.68 -1.88
C LYS A 23 -13.16 -15.83 -2.90
N SER A 24 -11.94 -16.33 -3.09
CA SER A 24 -11.67 -17.45 -3.99
C SER A 24 -12.19 -18.78 -3.39
N PRO A 25 -12.43 -19.82 -4.21
CA PRO A 25 -12.82 -21.13 -3.70
C PRO A 25 -11.82 -21.73 -2.69
N GLY A 26 -10.52 -21.47 -2.87
CA GLY A 26 -9.48 -21.91 -1.94
C GLY A 26 -9.61 -21.21 -0.58
N ALA A 27 -9.76 -19.89 -0.61
CA ALA A 27 -9.97 -19.10 0.59
C ALA A 27 -11.27 -19.48 1.32
N ILE A 28 -12.38 -19.72 0.61
CA ILE A 28 -13.64 -20.20 1.22
C ILE A 28 -13.45 -21.52 1.96
N ALA A 29 -12.62 -22.42 1.41
CA ALA A 29 -12.45 -23.75 1.98
C ALA A 29 -11.51 -23.79 3.20
N LEU A 30 -10.56 -22.87 3.29
CA LEU A 30 -9.41 -23.00 4.21
C LEU A 30 -9.19 -21.80 5.13
N SER A 31 -9.62 -20.60 4.75
CA SER A 31 -9.36 -19.40 5.54
C SER A 31 -10.54 -19.02 6.43
N TYR A 32 -10.21 -18.59 7.65
CA TYR A 32 -11.17 -18.13 8.65
C TYR A 32 -11.56 -16.65 8.50
N TYR A 33 -10.87 -15.90 7.64
CA TYR A 33 -11.24 -14.52 7.35
C TYR A 33 -12.58 -14.46 6.62
N GLU A 34 -13.55 -13.74 7.17
CA GLU A 34 -14.86 -13.54 6.54
C GLU A 34 -14.97 -12.12 5.96
N PRO A 35 -15.18 -11.98 4.64
CA PRO A 35 -15.28 -10.67 4.01
C PRO A 35 -16.56 -9.97 4.44
N PRO A 36 -16.53 -8.64 4.67
CA PRO A 36 -17.73 -7.91 5.03
C PRO A 36 -18.73 -7.91 3.88
N SER A 37 -20.00 -8.04 4.24
CA SER A 37 -21.15 -7.96 3.35
C SER A 37 -21.21 -6.60 2.63
N GLN A 38 -22.06 -6.51 1.60
CA GLN A 38 -22.29 -5.24 0.92
C GLN A 38 -22.85 -4.17 1.88
N GLU A 39 -23.75 -4.57 2.78
CA GLU A 39 -24.36 -3.68 3.77
C GLU A 39 -23.33 -3.18 4.80
N GLU A 40 -22.46 -4.05 5.30
CA GLU A 40 -21.38 -3.67 6.22
C GLU A 40 -20.38 -2.70 5.56
N ARG A 41 -20.05 -2.92 4.28
CA ARG A 41 -19.17 -2.02 3.53
C ARG A 41 -19.82 -0.67 3.26
N LEU A 42 -21.12 -0.64 2.94
CA LEU A 42 -21.92 0.58 2.84
C LEU A 42 -21.91 1.34 4.17
N ALA A 43 -22.26 0.67 5.27
CA ALA A 43 -22.28 1.28 6.59
C ALA A 43 -20.89 1.79 7.02
N ALA A 44 -19.82 1.03 6.72
CA ALA A 44 -18.45 1.44 7.02
C ALA A 44 -18.01 2.68 6.24
N ALA A 45 -18.55 2.91 5.04
CA ALA A 45 -18.26 4.07 4.22
C ALA A 45 -19.05 5.33 4.62
N THR A 46 -20.06 5.22 5.49
CA THR A 46 -20.88 6.36 5.92
C THR A 46 -20.55 6.85 7.33
N ILE A 47 -20.67 8.16 7.57
CA ILE A 47 -20.36 8.77 8.87
C ILE A 47 -21.42 8.43 9.94
N SER A 48 -22.66 8.19 9.51
CA SER A 48 -23.75 7.75 10.39
C SER A 48 -23.60 6.29 10.82
N GLY A 49 -22.84 5.48 10.05
CA GLY A 49 -22.77 4.03 10.21
C GLY A 49 -24.08 3.32 9.85
N LYS A 50 -24.95 3.98 9.09
CA LYS A 50 -26.23 3.43 8.62
C LYS A 50 -26.29 3.48 7.10
N VAL A 51 -26.97 2.50 6.52
CA VAL A 51 -27.30 2.48 5.09
C VAL A 51 -28.59 3.25 4.87
N SER A 52 -28.61 4.13 3.86
CA SER A 52 -29.81 4.83 3.40
C SER A 52 -30.06 4.50 1.92
N SER A 53 -31.24 4.81 1.39
CA SER A 53 -31.55 4.64 -0.03
C SER A 53 -30.60 5.43 -0.95
N ALA A 54 -30.05 6.54 -0.46
CA ALA A 54 -29.06 7.35 -1.18
C ALA A 54 -27.62 6.83 -1.04
N SER A 55 -27.37 5.84 -0.17
CA SER A 55 -26.02 5.31 0.05
C SER A 55 -25.63 4.38 -1.09
N GLN A 56 -24.65 4.79 -1.88
CA GLN A 56 -24.07 3.97 -2.94
C GLN A 56 -22.60 3.67 -2.64
N ILE A 57 -22.18 2.43 -2.93
CA ILE A 57 -20.77 2.06 -3.01
C ILE A 57 -20.46 1.55 -4.40
N PRO A 58 -19.25 1.77 -4.91
CA PRO A 58 -18.83 1.19 -6.17
C PRO A 58 -18.91 -0.36 -6.14
N PRO A 59 -19.20 -1.00 -7.27
CA PRO A 59 -19.26 -2.45 -7.35
C PRO A 59 -17.87 -3.08 -7.13
N LEU A 60 -17.87 -4.38 -6.82
CA LEU A 60 -16.65 -5.17 -6.64
C LEU A 60 -15.76 -5.24 -7.89
N SER A 61 -16.31 -4.98 -9.07
CA SER A 61 -15.55 -4.87 -10.33
C SER A 61 -14.74 -3.56 -10.45
N THR A 62 -15.07 -2.53 -9.65
CA THR A 62 -14.30 -1.29 -9.50
C THR A 62 -13.26 -1.47 -8.39
N PHE A 63 -13.71 -1.89 -7.21
CA PHE A 63 -12.88 -2.18 -6.04
C PHE A 63 -13.11 -3.61 -5.57
N PRO A 64 -12.23 -4.58 -5.92
CA PRO A 64 -12.41 -5.96 -5.50
C PRO A 64 -12.28 -6.09 -3.98
N GLY A 65 -12.83 -7.19 -3.45
CA GLY A 65 -12.63 -7.60 -2.07
C GLY A 65 -11.16 -7.94 -1.81
N VAL A 66 -10.83 -8.23 -0.56
CA VAL A 66 -9.48 -8.65 -0.16
C VAL A 66 -8.99 -9.83 -1.02
N ASN A 67 -7.79 -9.68 -1.61
CA ASN A 67 -7.13 -10.75 -2.37
C ASN A 67 -6.42 -11.75 -1.45
N LEU A 68 -7.19 -12.62 -0.81
CA LEU A 68 -6.65 -13.51 0.22
C LEU A 68 -5.96 -14.75 -0.35
N ILE A 69 -4.71 -14.94 0.05
CA ILE A 69 -3.81 -16.05 -0.27
C ILE A 69 -3.24 -16.64 1.03
N PRO A 70 -2.78 -17.90 1.04
CA PRO A 70 -2.18 -18.49 2.23
C PRO A 70 -1.04 -17.64 2.78
N GLN A 71 -0.96 -17.52 4.11
CA GLN A 71 0.08 -16.76 4.84
C GLN A 71 0.05 -15.24 4.62
N ASP A 72 -1.02 -14.72 4.02
CA ASP A 72 -1.32 -13.29 4.06
C ASP A 72 -1.64 -12.83 5.48
N SER A 73 -1.46 -11.55 5.77
CA SER A 73 -1.70 -11.02 7.11
C SER A 73 -3.10 -11.35 7.63
N LEU A 74 -4.14 -11.27 6.78
CA LEU A 74 -5.52 -11.61 7.15
C LEU A 74 -5.80 -13.12 7.21
N ASP A 75 -4.95 -13.95 6.61
CA ASP A 75 -5.01 -15.39 6.78
C ASP A 75 -4.37 -15.81 8.12
N LEU A 76 -3.29 -15.12 8.51
CA LEU A 76 -2.59 -15.30 9.78
C LEU A 76 -3.35 -14.72 10.97
N ASP A 77 -3.92 -13.52 10.83
CA ASP A 77 -4.79 -12.88 11.80
C ASP A 77 -6.18 -12.57 11.20
N PRO A 78 -7.07 -13.57 11.10
CA PRO A 78 -8.42 -13.39 10.58
C PRO A 78 -9.31 -12.53 11.48
N LYS A 79 -8.84 -12.14 12.67
CA LYS A 79 -9.59 -11.29 13.61
C LYS A 79 -9.24 -9.81 13.48
N GLU A 80 -8.28 -9.44 12.64
CA GLU A 80 -7.99 -8.04 12.37
C GLU A 80 -9.29 -7.34 11.93
N THR A 81 -9.62 -6.24 12.61
CA THR A 81 -10.83 -5.49 12.33
C THR A 81 -10.50 -4.25 11.51
N GLY A 82 -11.35 -3.97 10.52
CA GLY A 82 -11.27 -2.71 9.80
C GLY A 82 -11.80 -1.57 10.66
N GLN A 83 -11.38 -0.36 10.34
CA GLN A 83 -11.93 0.87 10.93
C GLN A 83 -12.95 1.48 9.97
N SER A 84 -14.16 1.78 10.44
CA SER A 84 -15.18 2.50 9.65
C SER A 84 -14.87 4.01 9.53
N LEU A 85 -15.53 4.71 8.60
CA LEU A 85 -15.49 6.18 8.54
C LEU A 85 -16.01 6.81 9.83
N ARG A 86 -17.07 6.23 10.41
CA ARG A 86 -17.64 6.69 11.67
C ARG A 86 -16.61 6.61 12.80
N GLU A 87 -16.00 5.46 13.04
CA GLU A 87 -14.97 5.30 14.06
C GLU A 87 -13.78 6.22 13.82
N PHE A 88 -13.33 6.31 12.57
CA PHE A 88 -12.27 7.23 12.17
C PHE A 88 -12.59 8.69 12.54
N ALA A 89 -13.78 9.19 12.17
CA ALA A 89 -14.19 10.57 12.42
C ALA A 89 -14.29 10.91 13.92
N TYR A 90 -14.66 9.93 14.75
CA TYR A 90 -14.79 10.10 16.20
C TYR A 90 -13.56 9.66 17.00
N THR A 91 -12.50 9.20 16.35
CA THR A 91 -11.23 8.84 17.00
C THR A 91 -10.63 10.07 17.71
N ARG A 92 -10.46 9.96 19.02
CA ARG A 92 -9.81 11.02 19.81
C ARG A 92 -8.32 11.05 19.54
N GLY A 93 -7.73 12.24 19.48
CA GLY A 93 -6.29 12.41 19.29
C GLY A 93 -5.81 12.24 17.84
N ARG A 94 -6.72 12.05 16.88
CA ARG A 94 -6.38 12.10 15.45
C ARG A 94 -5.89 13.50 15.05
N ASN A 95 -4.87 13.55 14.20
CA ASN A 95 -4.39 14.80 13.63
C ASN A 95 -5.39 15.36 12.60
N SER A 96 -5.90 16.56 12.85
CA SER A 96 -6.72 17.29 11.88
C SER A 96 -5.84 18.07 10.91
N VAL A 97 -6.23 18.11 9.63
CA VAL A 97 -5.73 19.09 8.67
C VAL A 97 -6.36 20.44 8.99
N THR A 98 -5.54 21.47 9.13
CA THR A 98 -5.97 22.84 9.46
C THR A 98 -5.24 23.86 8.60
N ARG A 99 -5.59 25.14 8.68
CA ARG A 99 -4.89 26.19 7.94
C ARG A 99 -3.42 26.31 8.36
N GLU A 100 -3.17 26.10 9.65
CA GLU A 100 -1.86 26.19 10.29
C GLU A 100 -1.07 24.88 10.19
N ARG A 101 -1.75 23.75 9.97
CA ARG A 101 -1.17 22.41 9.91
C ARG A 101 -1.68 21.63 8.71
N ARG A 102 -1.02 21.80 7.57
CA ARG A 102 -1.36 21.17 6.26
C ARG A 102 -0.15 20.80 5.41
N THR A 103 1.03 20.73 6.02
CA THR A 103 2.27 20.45 5.29
C THR A 103 2.76 19.04 5.58
N LEU A 104 2.96 18.25 4.55
CA LEU A 104 3.66 16.98 4.59
C LEU A 104 5.16 17.22 4.34
N TYR A 105 5.99 16.83 5.30
CA TYR A 105 7.44 16.90 5.16
C TYR A 105 8.00 15.53 4.76
N VAL A 106 8.82 15.50 3.71
CA VAL A 106 9.55 14.29 3.28
C VAL A 106 11.03 14.52 3.54
N VAL A 107 11.59 13.77 4.49
CA VAL A 107 13.01 13.79 4.81
C VAL A 107 13.74 12.82 3.91
N ASP A 108 14.72 13.36 3.19
CA ASP A 108 15.60 12.61 2.31
C ASP A 108 16.44 11.59 3.09
N VAL A 109 17.03 10.64 2.38
CA VAL A 109 17.81 9.58 2.98
C VAL A 109 19.03 10.13 3.74
N PRO A 110 19.35 9.60 4.93
CA PRO A 110 20.48 10.10 5.70
C PRO A 110 21.82 9.88 4.98
N GLN A 111 22.64 10.93 4.89
CA GLN A 111 23.98 10.81 4.34
C GLN A 111 24.86 9.93 5.24
N VAL A 112 25.80 9.18 4.66
CA VAL A 112 26.80 8.43 5.42
C VAL A 112 28.09 9.25 5.50
N THR A 113 28.52 9.57 6.72
CA THR A 113 29.80 10.29 6.95
C THR A 113 31.01 9.37 6.73
N ALA A 114 32.21 9.96 6.61
CA ALA A 114 33.45 9.22 6.42
C ALA A 114 33.70 8.21 7.55
N GLU A 115 33.35 8.59 8.78
CA GLU A 115 33.48 7.77 9.99
C GLU A 115 32.53 6.55 9.97
N ALA A 116 31.42 6.63 9.24
CA ALA A 116 30.40 5.58 9.16
C ALA A 116 30.37 4.84 7.81
N THR A 117 31.43 4.93 7.00
CA THR A 117 31.49 4.37 5.63
C THR A 117 31.07 2.90 5.52
N ALA A 118 31.26 2.10 6.58
CA ALA A 118 30.78 0.71 6.64
C ALA A 118 29.28 0.56 6.35
N MET A 119 28.46 1.55 6.70
CA MET A 119 27.02 1.53 6.45
C MET A 119 26.64 1.60 4.97
N ASN A 120 27.56 1.99 4.08
CA ASN A 120 27.30 1.95 2.64
C ASN A 120 27.10 0.51 2.14
N THR A 121 27.75 -0.48 2.78
CA THR A 121 27.55 -1.88 2.41
C THR A 121 26.19 -2.40 2.87
N TRP A 122 25.62 -1.83 3.93
CA TRP A 122 24.32 -2.21 4.49
C TRP A 122 23.14 -1.81 3.61
N MET A 123 23.35 -0.95 2.60
CA MET A 123 22.33 -0.57 1.62
C MET A 123 22.20 -1.60 0.47
N LYS A 124 23.07 -2.62 0.43
CA LYS A 124 23.07 -3.65 -0.61
C LYS A 124 22.70 -5.00 0.01
N PRO A 125 21.73 -5.72 -0.58
CA PRO A 125 21.38 -7.04 -0.07
C PRO A 125 22.47 -8.07 -0.40
N GLU A 126 22.66 -9.01 0.52
CA GLU A 126 23.43 -10.23 0.33
C GLU A 126 22.44 -11.38 0.14
N ILE A 127 22.42 -12.01 -1.04
CA ILE A 127 21.54 -13.16 -1.29
C ILE A 127 22.35 -14.43 -0.99
N PRO A 128 21.97 -15.26 0.01
CA PRO A 128 22.70 -16.49 0.32
C PRO A 128 22.84 -17.40 -0.90
N PHE A 129 24.03 -17.95 -1.12
CA PHE A 129 24.38 -18.73 -2.32
C PHE A 129 23.41 -19.90 -2.59
N GLU A 130 22.92 -20.56 -1.55
CA GLU A 130 21.95 -21.65 -1.64
C GLU A 130 20.59 -21.21 -2.22
N LEU A 131 20.22 -19.94 -2.00
CA LEU A 131 18.97 -19.32 -2.46
C LEU A 131 19.16 -18.59 -3.80
N ALA A 132 20.40 -18.34 -4.22
CA ALA A 132 20.74 -17.85 -5.56
C ALA A 132 20.73 -18.96 -6.63
N ALA A 133 20.72 -20.24 -6.23
CA ALA A 133 20.76 -21.40 -7.12
C ALA A 133 19.50 -21.51 -8.01
N GLY A 134 19.59 -20.97 -9.23
CA GLY A 134 18.49 -20.93 -10.21
C GLY A 134 18.19 -19.52 -10.73
N SER A 135 18.72 -18.49 -10.06
CA SER A 135 18.64 -17.12 -10.55
C SER A 135 19.88 -16.79 -11.39
N SER A 136 19.69 -16.74 -12.70
CA SER A 136 20.69 -16.20 -13.64
C SER A 136 20.84 -14.66 -13.51
N SER A 137 20.06 -14.00 -12.64
CA SER A 137 20.19 -12.56 -12.49
C SER A 137 21.47 -12.22 -11.73
N ARG A 138 22.52 -11.84 -12.48
CA ARG A 138 23.53 -10.94 -11.93
C ARG A 138 22.78 -9.81 -11.23
N LEU A 139 23.14 -9.50 -9.98
CA LEU A 139 22.64 -8.30 -9.30
C LEU A 139 22.89 -7.13 -10.25
N VAL A 140 21.81 -6.58 -10.80
CA VAL A 140 21.93 -5.39 -11.64
C VAL A 140 22.05 -4.23 -10.67
N ASP A 141 22.97 -3.31 -10.95
CA ASP A 141 23.09 -2.11 -10.14
C ASP A 141 21.95 -1.16 -10.55
N GLU A 142 20.77 -1.35 -9.95
CA GLU A 142 19.66 -0.40 -10.01
C GLU A 142 19.98 0.84 -9.18
N ASP A 143 19.65 2.01 -9.72
CA ASP A 143 19.75 3.25 -8.97
C ASP A 143 18.58 3.31 -7.96
N GLN A 144 18.84 3.84 -6.77
CA GLN A 144 17.80 3.90 -5.74
C GLN A 144 16.67 4.89 -6.11
N PRO A 145 15.45 4.67 -5.62
CA PRO A 145 14.35 5.62 -5.79
C PRO A 145 14.72 7.01 -5.27
N GLN A 146 14.50 8.03 -6.10
CA GLN A 146 14.79 9.41 -5.74
C GLN A 146 13.68 10.00 -4.87
N VAL A 147 14.06 10.83 -3.90
CA VAL A 147 13.11 11.48 -2.99
C VAL A 147 12.12 12.40 -3.71
N ASP A 148 12.52 13.01 -4.84
CA ASP A 148 11.64 13.87 -5.65
C ASP A 148 10.44 13.09 -6.17
N ASP A 149 10.68 11.92 -6.75
CA ASP A 149 9.62 11.09 -7.34
C ASP A 149 8.65 10.59 -6.27
N ILE A 150 9.17 10.24 -5.09
CA ILE A 150 8.36 9.83 -3.93
C ILE A 150 7.52 11.01 -3.44
N ALA A 151 8.10 12.20 -3.32
CA ALA A 151 7.37 13.39 -2.88
C ALA A 151 6.32 13.87 -3.90
N ASP A 152 6.62 13.78 -5.19
CA ASP A 152 5.66 14.03 -6.27
C ASP A 152 4.47 13.05 -6.19
N TYR A 153 4.73 11.77 -5.92
CA TYR A 153 3.69 10.78 -5.69
C TYR A 153 2.85 11.14 -4.46
N MET A 154 3.47 11.46 -3.32
CA MET A 154 2.73 11.84 -2.10
C MET A 154 1.87 13.08 -2.30
N LYS A 155 2.37 14.06 -3.06
CA LYS A 155 1.62 15.28 -3.39
C LYS A 155 0.38 14.97 -4.21
N ALA A 156 0.47 14.03 -5.15
CA ALA A 156 -0.67 13.57 -5.92
C ALA A 156 -1.63 12.72 -5.06
N PHE A 157 -1.10 11.85 -4.20
CA PHE A 157 -1.87 10.89 -3.41
C PHE A 157 -2.66 11.55 -2.29
N TYR A 158 -2.04 12.44 -1.53
CA TYR A 158 -2.67 13.23 -0.48
C TYR A 158 -3.01 14.63 -0.98
N HIS A 159 -3.77 14.68 -2.08
CA HIS A 159 -4.15 15.93 -2.73
C HIS A 159 -4.72 16.95 -1.73
N GLY A 160 -4.21 18.18 -1.80
CA GLY A 160 -4.57 19.28 -0.91
C GLY A 160 -3.57 19.56 0.21
N LEU A 161 -2.66 18.63 0.51
CA LEU A 161 -1.51 18.91 1.38
C LEU A 161 -0.38 19.59 0.61
N GLU A 162 0.31 20.52 1.28
CA GLU A 162 1.57 21.06 0.78
C GLU A 162 2.68 20.04 1.04
N VAL A 163 3.54 19.73 0.06
CA VAL A 163 4.67 18.81 0.25
C VAL A 163 5.98 19.59 0.24
N LYS A 164 6.79 19.43 1.29
CA LYS A 164 8.13 20.03 1.42
C LYS A 164 9.20 18.97 1.57
N LEU A 165 10.25 19.08 0.77
CA LEU A 165 11.43 18.22 0.83
C LEU A 165 12.47 18.76 1.83
N LEU A 166 12.96 17.90 2.71
CA LEU A 166 14.06 18.20 3.63
C LEU A 166 15.29 17.40 3.22
N ARG A 167 16.23 18.08 2.55
CA ARG A 167 17.47 17.48 2.02
C ARG A 167 18.65 17.79 2.90
N ASN A 168 19.58 16.84 2.99
CA ASN A 168 20.85 17.00 3.72
C ASN A 168 20.65 17.42 5.20
N THR A 169 19.49 17.13 5.77
CA THR A 169 19.13 17.45 7.16
C THR A 169 19.50 16.36 8.15
N SER A 170 19.88 15.18 7.64
CA SER A 170 20.20 14.01 8.44
C SER A 170 21.43 13.27 7.92
N ARG A 171 22.17 12.60 8.82
CA ARG A 171 23.34 11.79 8.48
C ARG A 171 23.63 10.72 9.54
N PHE A 172 24.31 9.65 9.14
CA PHE A 172 24.89 8.67 10.05
C PHE A 172 26.37 8.92 10.34
N THR A 173 26.79 8.71 11.58
CA THR A 173 28.16 8.82 12.11
C THR A 173 28.42 7.71 13.14
N THR A 174 29.67 7.51 13.56
CA THR A 174 29.98 6.60 14.68
C THR A 174 29.34 7.08 15.99
N TRP A 175 28.90 6.14 16.82
CA TRP A 175 28.45 6.45 18.18
C TRP A 175 29.61 6.30 19.16
N ARG A 176 30.05 7.41 19.78
CA ARG A 176 31.14 7.43 20.78
C ARG A 176 32.41 6.68 20.33
N ASN A 177 32.78 6.79 19.06
CA ASN A 177 33.93 6.09 18.45
C ASN A 177 33.86 4.55 18.53
N SER A 178 32.65 3.98 18.64
CA SER A 178 32.44 2.54 18.61
C SER A 178 32.58 1.99 17.18
N SER A 179 33.11 0.78 17.05
CA SER A 179 33.13 0.07 15.76
C SER A 179 31.70 -0.16 15.26
N ILE A 180 31.44 0.22 14.01
CA ILE A 180 30.16 -0.03 13.33
C ILE A 180 30.16 -1.41 12.65
N ASN A 181 31.33 -2.00 12.39
CA ASN A 181 31.41 -3.30 11.71
C ASN A 181 30.77 -4.41 12.56
N PRO A 182 29.81 -5.16 12.00
CA PRO A 182 29.31 -6.36 12.63
C PRO A 182 30.48 -7.32 12.88
N ARG A 183 30.60 -7.86 14.10
CA ARG A 183 31.67 -8.82 14.41
C ARG A 183 31.25 -10.21 13.94
N PRO A 184 32.12 -10.97 13.27
CA PRO A 184 31.83 -12.37 12.98
C PRO A 184 31.69 -13.12 14.30
N SER A 185 30.50 -13.69 14.54
CA SER A 185 30.25 -14.56 15.68
C SER A 185 30.82 -15.95 15.39
N SER A 186 31.50 -16.56 16.38
CA SER A 186 31.91 -17.97 16.31
C SER A 186 30.72 -18.94 16.42
N ASP A 187 29.58 -18.44 16.86
CA ASP A 187 28.32 -19.15 16.99
C ASP A 187 27.34 -18.60 15.95
N SER A 188 26.88 -19.43 15.01
CA SER A 188 26.00 -19.00 13.91
C SER A 188 24.63 -18.50 14.38
N THR A 189 24.34 -18.61 15.68
CA THR A 189 23.10 -18.13 16.31
C THR A 189 23.20 -16.75 16.95
N SER A 190 24.41 -16.21 17.15
CA SER A 190 24.59 -14.91 17.83
C SER A 190 24.59 -13.74 16.82
N GLN A 191 23.57 -12.90 16.89
CA GLN A 191 23.47 -11.67 16.09
C GLN A 191 24.50 -10.65 16.58
N SER A 192 25.24 -10.03 15.66
CA SER A 192 26.11 -8.91 16.02
C SER A 192 25.27 -7.66 16.22
N ARG A 193 25.44 -6.99 17.36
CA ARG A 193 24.66 -5.80 17.74
C ARG A 193 25.57 -4.62 18.09
N GLY A 194 25.06 -3.42 17.91
CA GLY A 194 25.80 -2.20 18.25
C GLY A 194 24.94 -0.95 18.19
N ARG A 195 25.60 0.20 18.15
CA ARG A 195 24.94 1.51 18.00
C ARG A 195 25.65 2.35 16.96
N VAL A 196 24.86 3.10 16.20
CA VAL A 196 25.31 4.15 15.30
C VAL A 196 24.73 5.49 15.73
N GLY A 197 25.43 6.59 15.42
CA GLY A 197 24.92 7.94 15.65
C GLY A 197 24.08 8.39 14.47
N PHE A 198 22.78 8.61 14.66
CA PHE A 198 21.92 9.27 13.69
C PHE A 198 21.79 10.75 14.05
N VAL A 199 22.34 11.62 13.21
CA VAL A 199 22.30 13.06 13.41
C VAL A 199 21.13 13.64 12.65
N ILE A 200 20.21 14.28 13.36
CA ILE A 200 19.07 15.02 12.78
C ILE A 200 18.79 16.25 13.66
N GLY A 201 18.41 17.38 13.05
CA GLY A 201 18.19 18.63 13.79
C GLY A 201 19.42 19.14 14.56
N GLY A 202 20.62 18.77 14.09
CA GLY A 202 21.89 19.14 14.73
C GLY A 202 22.26 18.33 15.98
N LYS A 203 21.47 17.30 16.35
CA LYS A 203 21.75 16.43 17.51
C LYS A 203 21.98 15.00 17.07
N ALA A 204 22.90 14.30 17.73
CA ALA A 204 23.18 12.88 17.50
C ALA A 204 22.33 12.02 18.43
N HIS A 205 21.60 11.07 17.86
CA HIS A 205 20.77 10.09 18.56
C HIS A 205 21.42 8.70 18.40
N PRO A 206 21.50 7.89 19.47
CA PRO A 206 21.93 6.51 19.34
C PRO A 206 20.84 5.69 18.65
N VAL A 207 21.20 4.97 17.60
CA VAL A 207 20.32 4.00 16.93
C VAL A 207 20.94 2.63 17.05
N GLN A 208 20.21 1.70 17.64
CA GLN A 208 20.61 0.30 17.74
C GLN A 208 20.62 -0.34 16.36
N PHE A 209 21.60 -1.21 16.13
CA PHE A 209 21.61 -2.07 14.94
C PHE A 209 21.84 -3.53 15.32
N ARG A 210 21.39 -4.43 14.43
CA ARG A 210 21.66 -5.87 14.48
C ARG A 210 22.00 -6.39 13.08
N THR A 211 22.67 -7.53 12.97
CA THR A 211 22.70 -8.30 11.71
C THR A 211 21.32 -8.87 11.40
N SER A 212 20.90 -8.93 10.14
CA SER A 212 19.55 -9.44 9.84
C SER A 212 19.43 -10.94 10.16
N PRO A 213 18.30 -11.39 10.75
CA PRO A 213 18.09 -12.82 11.06
C PRO A 213 18.15 -13.71 9.82
N ASP A 214 17.72 -13.19 8.68
CA ASP A 214 17.65 -13.89 7.40
C ASP A 214 18.94 -13.80 6.56
N GLY A 215 19.94 -13.06 7.05
CA GLY A 215 21.23 -12.83 6.37
C GLY A 215 21.17 -11.95 5.11
N VAL A 216 20.00 -11.37 4.78
CA VAL A 216 19.84 -10.52 3.58
C VAL A 216 20.48 -9.15 3.74
N ALA A 217 20.43 -8.57 4.94
CA ALA A 217 21.05 -7.27 5.22
C ALA A 217 22.23 -7.46 6.17
N VAL A 218 23.36 -6.86 5.80
CA VAL A 218 24.57 -6.81 6.66
C VAL A 218 24.26 -6.18 8.02
N GLY A 219 23.39 -5.17 8.04
CA GLY A 219 22.89 -4.54 9.26
C GLY A 219 21.49 -3.97 9.07
N GLN A 220 20.64 -4.17 10.08
CA GLN A 220 19.32 -3.57 10.24
C GLN A 220 19.35 -2.52 11.34
N LEU A 221 18.68 -1.40 11.11
CA LEU A 221 18.53 -0.32 12.09
C LEU A 221 17.24 -0.50 12.89
N ASN A 222 17.28 -0.24 14.19
CA ASN A 222 16.07 -0.22 14.99
C ASN A 222 15.21 0.97 14.57
N LEU A 223 13.98 0.68 14.14
CA LEU A 223 13.10 1.70 13.59
C LEU A 223 12.55 2.64 14.67
N ASN A 224 12.37 2.15 15.90
CA ASN A 224 11.84 2.95 17.00
C ASN A 224 12.83 4.04 17.39
N ASP A 225 14.12 3.72 17.50
CA ASP A 225 15.18 4.71 17.73
C ASP A 225 15.22 5.79 16.63
N MET A 226 15.02 5.39 15.36
CA MET A 226 14.97 6.31 14.22
C MET A 226 13.76 7.25 14.30
N LEU A 227 12.59 6.72 14.66
CA LEU A 227 11.35 7.50 14.84
C LEU A 227 11.44 8.44 16.06
N ASP A 228 12.03 8.00 17.17
CA ASP A 228 12.26 8.82 18.35
C ASP A 228 13.17 10.01 18.04
N ALA A 229 14.21 9.80 17.21
CA ALA A 229 15.04 10.89 16.72
C ALA A 229 14.25 11.86 15.83
N LEU A 230 13.44 11.33 14.89
CA LEU A 230 12.59 12.14 14.00
C LEU A 230 11.56 12.97 14.78
N LEU A 231 11.01 12.43 15.87
CA LEU A 231 10.04 13.12 16.74
C LEU A 231 10.60 14.45 17.28
N THR A 232 11.90 14.55 17.47
CA THR A 232 12.54 15.76 18.02
C THR A 232 12.60 16.94 17.06
N VAL A 233 12.32 16.72 15.77
CA VAL A 233 12.45 17.72 14.71
C VAL A 233 11.17 17.98 13.94
N VAL A 234 10.02 17.46 14.39
CA VAL A 234 8.74 17.63 13.70
C VAL A 234 8.37 19.13 13.61
N PRO A 235 8.22 19.71 12.41
CA PRO A 235 7.83 21.10 12.27
C PRO A 235 6.47 21.39 12.90
N ILE A 236 6.27 22.64 13.34
CA ILE A 236 5.03 23.06 14.03
C ILE A 236 3.81 23.01 13.11
N ASP A 237 4.00 23.35 11.83
CA ASP A 237 3.02 23.33 10.75
C ASP A 237 2.91 21.96 10.05
N ALA A 238 3.74 20.99 10.43
CA ALA A 238 3.70 19.65 9.84
C ALA A 238 2.37 18.96 10.17
N PHE A 239 1.62 18.57 9.14
CA PHE A 239 0.58 17.56 9.27
C PHE A 239 1.20 16.20 9.58
N ALA A 240 2.23 15.83 8.81
CA ALA A 240 3.03 14.64 9.02
C ALA A 240 4.45 14.87 8.51
N ILE A 241 5.41 14.08 9.02
CA ILE A 241 6.76 13.99 8.52
C ILE A 241 7.13 12.52 8.29
N ILE A 242 7.62 12.20 7.09
CA ILE A 242 8.12 10.87 6.73
C ILE A 242 9.63 10.91 6.55
N LEU A 243 10.32 9.95 7.17
CA LEU A 243 11.75 9.70 6.93
C LEU A 243 11.92 8.56 5.94
N LEU A 244 12.72 8.77 4.90
CA LEU A 244 13.12 7.71 3.98
C LEU A 244 14.49 7.15 4.39
N THR A 245 14.71 5.86 4.14
CA THR A 245 16.02 5.23 4.33
C THR A 245 16.28 4.13 3.30
N HIS A 246 17.54 3.92 2.95
CA HIS A 246 17.99 2.81 2.11
C HIS A 246 18.49 1.61 2.93
N HIS A 247 18.47 1.72 4.26
CA HIS A 247 18.87 0.65 5.18
C HIS A 247 17.68 -0.21 5.58
N ASP A 248 17.92 -1.48 5.82
CA ASP A 248 16.92 -2.39 6.36
C ASP A 248 16.54 -2.03 7.81
N LEU A 249 15.32 -2.33 8.23
CA LEU A 249 14.77 -1.94 9.53
C LEU A 249 14.23 -3.15 10.31
N TYR A 250 14.15 -3.01 11.63
CA TYR A 250 13.42 -3.93 12.52
C TYR A 250 12.76 -3.16 13.67
N GLU A 251 11.64 -3.67 14.20
CA GLU A 251 10.97 -3.09 15.37
C GLU A 251 11.45 -3.76 16.66
N ASP A 252 11.36 -5.09 16.71
CA ASP A 252 11.69 -5.91 17.87
C ASP A 252 12.39 -7.25 17.52
N GLU A 253 12.54 -8.13 18.51
CA GLU A 253 13.25 -9.41 18.36
C GLU A 253 12.46 -10.48 17.60
N GLU A 254 11.14 -10.35 17.51
CA GLU A 254 10.26 -11.31 16.84
C GLU A 254 10.17 -11.03 15.33
N ASP A 255 10.45 -9.80 14.91
CA ASP A 255 10.50 -9.43 13.51
C ASP A 255 11.71 -10.03 12.78
N ASP A 256 11.51 -10.48 11.54
CA ASP A 256 12.60 -10.65 10.60
C ASP A 256 13.09 -9.28 10.10
N PHE A 257 12.15 -8.41 9.69
CA PHE A 257 12.38 -7.03 9.26
C PHE A 257 11.06 -6.23 9.27
N CYS A 258 11.16 -4.91 9.16
CA CYS A 258 10.02 -4.03 8.88
C CYS A 258 10.31 -3.16 7.65
N ALA A 259 9.33 -2.99 6.77
CA ALA A 259 9.49 -2.12 5.59
C ALA A 259 9.15 -0.64 5.88
N GLY A 260 8.34 -0.40 6.90
CA GLY A 260 7.93 0.92 7.35
C GLY A 260 7.24 0.85 8.71
N ARG A 261 7.01 2.02 9.31
CA ARG A 261 6.20 2.18 10.52
C ARG A 261 5.73 3.61 10.65
N ALA A 262 4.56 3.79 11.25
CA ALA A 262 4.03 5.09 11.61
C ALA A 262 3.58 5.15 13.08
N TYR A 263 3.89 6.27 13.73
CA TYR A 263 3.22 6.69 14.94
C TYR A 263 2.32 7.87 14.60
N GLY A 264 1.14 7.53 14.07
CA GLY A 264 0.27 8.50 13.42
C GLY A 264 -0.15 9.67 14.29
N GLY A 265 -0.46 9.42 15.57
CA GLY A 265 -0.77 10.48 16.55
C GLY A 265 0.39 11.45 16.76
N SER A 266 1.63 10.96 16.69
CA SER A 266 2.87 11.74 16.80
C SER A 266 3.28 12.41 15.49
N ARG A 267 2.53 12.20 14.39
CA ARG A 267 2.78 12.78 13.05
C ARG A 267 4.08 12.33 12.39
N ILE A 268 4.63 11.18 12.80
CA ILE A 268 5.91 10.67 12.30
C ILE A 268 5.73 9.30 11.68
N CYS A 269 6.42 9.06 10.57
CA CYS A 269 6.59 7.73 10.00
C CYS A 269 7.94 7.56 9.30
N ILE A 270 8.30 6.32 9.02
CA ILE A 270 9.52 5.94 8.32
C ILE A 270 9.20 4.88 7.27
N ALA A 271 9.84 4.95 6.11
CA ALA A 271 9.77 3.91 5.08
C ALA A 271 11.18 3.56 4.58
N SER A 272 11.47 2.27 4.52
CA SER A 272 12.71 1.74 3.96
C SER A 272 12.51 1.32 2.51
N THR A 273 13.47 1.64 1.66
CA THR A 273 13.49 1.15 0.28
C THR A 273 14.16 -0.23 0.16
N PHE A 274 14.84 -0.72 1.20
CA PHE A 274 15.78 -1.85 1.11
C PHE A 274 15.10 -3.14 0.59
N ARG A 275 14.00 -3.54 1.23
CA ARG A 275 13.29 -4.80 0.94
C ARG A 275 12.51 -4.79 -0.36
N TYR A 276 12.25 -3.61 -0.93
CA TYR A 276 11.54 -3.44 -2.19
C TYR A 276 12.43 -3.55 -3.43
N ARG A 277 13.75 -3.70 -3.25
CA ARG A 277 14.71 -3.78 -4.34
C ARG A 277 14.41 -5.00 -5.23
N PRO A 278 14.28 -4.83 -6.57
CA PRO A 278 13.98 -5.92 -7.49
C PRO A 278 14.95 -7.11 -7.45
N ALA A 279 16.20 -6.86 -7.04
CA ALA A 279 17.18 -7.91 -6.80
C ALA A 279 16.69 -8.98 -5.79
N LEU A 280 15.79 -8.62 -4.87
CA LEU A 280 15.22 -9.52 -3.87
C LEU A 280 13.96 -10.25 -4.35
N ASP A 281 13.50 -10.05 -5.59
CA ASP A 281 12.21 -10.57 -6.02
C ASP A 281 12.14 -12.09 -6.02
N ASN A 282 13.21 -12.76 -6.42
CA ASN A 282 13.29 -14.23 -6.33
C ASN A 282 13.31 -14.70 -4.87
N TYR A 283 14.06 -14.02 -4.01
CA TYR A 283 14.15 -14.34 -2.59
C TYR A 283 12.77 -14.19 -1.90
N ASN A 284 12.05 -13.13 -2.25
CA ASN A 284 10.73 -12.80 -1.74
C ASN A 284 9.59 -13.56 -2.43
N ASN A 285 9.87 -14.48 -3.37
CA ASN A 285 8.87 -15.20 -4.17
C ASN A 285 7.88 -14.28 -4.92
N ILE A 286 8.34 -13.12 -5.38
CA ILE A 286 7.51 -12.14 -6.09
C ILE A 286 7.23 -12.62 -7.51
N SER A 287 5.94 -12.77 -7.85
CA SER A 287 5.49 -12.99 -9.22
C SER A 287 5.17 -11.64 -9.88
N HIS A 288 6.08 -11.11 -10.68
CA HIS A 288 5.83 -9.88 -11.45
C HIS A 288 4.58 -9.95 -12.32
N ALA A 289 4.37 -11.09 -12.99
CA ALA A 289 3.19 -11.30 -13.84
C ALA A 289 1.87 -11.24 -13.07
N HIS A 290 1.89 -11.44 -11.75
CA HIS A 290 0.71 -11.43 -10.89
C HIS A 290 0.84 -10.47 -9.71
N SER A 291 1.69 -9.44 -9.84
CA SER A 291 1.62 -8.27 -8.97
C SER A 291 0.39 -7.45 -9.34
N TRP A 292 -0.01 -6.49 -8.50
CA TRP A 292 -1.12 -5.62 -8.86
C TRP A 292 -0.84 -4.90 -10.20
N PRO A 293 -1.80 -4.80 -11.14
CA PRO A 293 -3.24 -5.12 -11.02
C PRO A 293 -3.66 -6.56 -11.34
N ALA A 294 -2.73 -7.44 -11.73
CA ALA A 294 -3.03 -8.83 -12.10
C ALA A 294 -3.11 -9.80 -10.90
N SER A 295 -2.96 -9.29 -9.68
CA SER A 295 -2.88 -10.09 -8.45
C SER A 295 -4.13 -10.92 -8.15
N HIS A 296 -5.28 -10.53 -8.67
CA HIS A 296 -6.56 -11.25 -8.55
C HIS A 296 -6.75 -12.36 -9.59
N CYS A 297 -5.74 -12.66 -10.40
CA CYS A 297 -5.79 -13.69 -11.43
C CYS A 297 -6.22 -15.04 -10.87
N ARG A 298 -7.32 -15.59 -11.40
CA ARG A 298 -7.84 -16.88 -10.96
C ARG A 298 -6.79 -17.99 -10.98
N ALA A 299 -6.07 -18.13 -12.10
CA ALA A 299 -5.11 -19.23 -12.26
C ALA A 299 -3.98 -19.16 -11.23
N TYR A 300 -3.53 -17.95 -10.93
CA TYR A 300 -2.51 -17.68 -9.92
C TYR A 300 -3.01 -17.93 -8.50
N VAL A 301 -4.15 -17.35 -8.14
CA VAL A 301 -4.77 -17.53 -6.82
C VAL A 301 -5.05 -19.02 -6.55
N ASP A 302 -5.67 -19.72 -7.51
CA ASP A 302 -5.94 -21.16 -7.39
C ASP A 302 -4.64 -21.96 -7.17
N ALA A 303 -3.56 -21.61 -7.90
CA ALA A 303 -2.29 -22.30 -7.79
C ALA A 303 -1.62 -22.15 -6.41
N LEU A 304 -1.68 -20.96 -5.79
CA LEU A 304 -1.10 -20.72 -4.48
C LEU A 304 -1.83 -21.49 -3.38
N TRP A 305 -3.17 -21.48 -3.40
CA TRP A 305 -3.97 -22.29 -2.49
C TRP A 305 -3.67 -23.79 -2.66
N GLU A 306 -3.56 -24.27 -3.91
CA GLU A 306 -3.22 -25.67 -4.21
C GLU A 306 -1.80 -26.09 -3.84
N GLU A 307 -0.86 -25.14 -3.81
CA GLU A 307 0.51 -25.37 -3.36
C GLU A 307 0.57 -25.45 -1.83
N SER A 308 -0.09 -24.53 -1.14
CA SER A 308 -0.17 -24.51 0.32
C SER A 308 -0.91 -25.73 0.86
N GLU A 309 -1.96 -26.19 0.17
CA GLU A 309 -2.72 -27.37 0.57
C GLU A 309 -2.89 -28.38 -0.57
N PRO A 310 -1.93 -29.31 -0.75
CA PRO A 310 -1.97 -30.30 -1.82
C PRO A 310 -3.23 -31.17 -1.86
N LYS A 311 -3.93 -31.32 -0.72
CA LYS A 311 -5.23 -32.02 -0.62
C LYS A 311 -6.32 -31.33 -1.44
N LEU A 312 -6.23 -30.03 -1.72
CA LEU A 312 -7.15 -29.33 -2.63
C LEU A 312 -7.09 -29.89 -4.06
N LYS A 313 -5.91 -30.35 -4.52
CA LYS A 313 -5.78 -31.04 -5.82
C LYS A 313 -6.55 -32.36 -5.86
N ALA A 314 -6.64 -33.06 -4.72
CA ALA A 314 -7.42 -34.29 -4.57
C ALA A 314 -8.93 -34.02 -4.48
N MET A 315 -9.34 -32.93 -3.82
CA MET A 315 -10.75 -32.51 -3.71
C MET A 315 -11.39 -32.09 -5.04
N LYS A 316 -10.58 -31.67 -6.04
CA LYS A 316 -11.04 -31.36 -7.42
C LYS A 316 -11.85 -32.48 -8.09
N ARG A 317 -11.70 -33.74 -7.64
CA ARG A 317 -12.38 -34.91 -8.23
C ARG A 317 -13.68 -35.31 -7.54
N GLY A 318 -14.07 -34.69 -6.41
CA GLY A 318 -15.16 -35.21 -5.57
C GLY A 318 -16.22 -34.21 -5.09
N LYS A 319 -15.86 -32.97 -4.73
CA LYS A 319 -16.82 -31.97 -4.19
C LYS A 319 -16.25 -30.56 -4.40
N ARG A 320 -16.61 -29.86 -5.48
CA ARG A 320 -16.37 -28.42 -5.63
C ARG A 320 -17.69 -27.67 -5.44
N GLY A 321 -17.66 -26.58 -4.68
CA GLY A 321 -18.66 -25.52 -4.84
C GLY A 321 -19.88 -25.55 -3.93
N GLN A 322 -19.85 -26.19 -2.75
CA GLN A 322 -20.81 -25.75 -1.73
C GLN A 322 -20.39 -24.35 -1.26
N GLY A 323 -21.11 -23.33 -1.71
CA GLY A 323 -20.97 -21.95 -1.22
C GLY A 323 -20.12 -20.99 -2.06
N PHE A 324 -19.48 -21.40 -3.17
CA PHE A 324 -18.83 -20.43 -4.07
C PHE A 324 -19.88 -19.74 -4.95
N ASP A 325 -19.96 -18.42 -4.85
CA ASP A 325 -20.79 -17.60 -5.72
C ASP A 325 -20.03 -17.22 -7.00
N PRO A 326 -20.48 -17.67 -8.19
CA PRO A 326 -19.87 -17.29 -9.47
C PRO A 326 -19.82 -15.78 -9.72
N SER A 327 -20.67 -14.97 -9.06
CA SER A 327 -20.64 -13.50 -9.16
C SER A 327 -19.36 -12.88 -8.56
N SER A 328 -18.65 -13.62 -7.71
CA SER A 328 -17.36 -13.22 -7.12
C SER A 328 -16.18 -13.35 -8.09
N MET A 329 -16.43 -13.66 -9.37
CA MET A 329 -15.43 -13.77 -10.42
C MET A 329 -15.94 -13.10 -11.71
N ILE A 330 -15.05 -12.37 -12.38
CA ILE A 330 -15.35 -11.74 -13.67
C ILE A 330 -14.34 -12.16 -14.73
N ARG A 331 -14.77 -12.10 -15.99
CA ARG A 331 -13.93 -12.36 -17.17
C ARG A 331 -13.56 -11.05 -17.85
N LEU A 332 -12.33 -10.94 -18.32
CA LEU A 332 -11.82 -9.71 -18.94
C LEU A 332 -12.61 -9.32 -20.20
N LYS A 333 -13.00 -10.32 -21.01
CA LYS A 333 -13.72 -10.10 -22.27
C LYS A 333 -15.11 -9.49 -22.10
N ASP A 334 -15.75 -9.75 -20.98
CA ASP A 334 -17.16 -9.40 -20.74
C ASP A 334 -17.29 -8.03 -20.03
N HIS A 335 -16.17 -7.46 -19.57
CA HIS A 335 -16.15 -6.31 -18.65
C HIS A 335 -15.04 -5.30 -18.98
N ALA A 336 -14.73 -5.10 -20.27
CA ALA A 336 -13.59 -4.29 -20.71
C ALA A 336 -13.56 -2.85 -20.14
N GLN A 337 -14.73 -2.25 -19.88
CA GLN A 337 -14.88 -0.88 -19.36
C GLN A 337 -14.83 -0.80 -17.81
N ARG A 338 -14.60 -1.91 -17.10
CA ARG A 338 -14.49 -1.88 -15.63
C ARG A 338 -13.08 -1.47 -15.20
N PRO A 339 -12.91 -0.61 -14.18
CA PRO A 339 -11.60 -0.11 -13.76
C PRO A 339 -10.55 -1.18 -13.51
N LEU A 340 -10.90 -2.28 -12.81
CA LEU A 340 -9.96 -3.39 -12.58
C LEU A 340 -9.51 -4.06 -13.88
N ILE A 341 -10.44 -4.25 -14.83
CA ILE A 341 -10.15 -4.89 -16.12
C ILE A 341 -9.31 -3.99 -17.01
N ALA A 342 -9.59 -2.69 -17.04
CA ALA A 342 -8.78 -1.70 -17.74
C ALA A 342 -7.34 -1.68 -17.20
N ALA A 343 -7.18 -1.76 -15.87
CA ALA A 343 -5.87 -1.83 -15.23
C ALA A 343 -5.07 -3.06 -15.67
N ILE A 344 -5.69 -4.25 -15.61
CA ILE A 344 -5.06 -5.50 -16.03
C ILE A 344 -4.66 -5.41 -17.50
N THR A 345 -5.58 -4.98 -18.36
CA THR A 345 -5.38 -4.88 -19.82
C THR A 345 -4.23 -3.94 -20.17
N ALA A 346 -4.18 -2.75 -19.54
CA ALA A 346 -3.13 -1.76 -19.79
C ALA A 346 -1.74 -2.21 -19.30
N SER A 347 -1.69 -3.01 -18.22
CA SER A 347 -0.43 -3.44 -17.60
C SER A 347 0.19 -4.71 -18.22
N GLN A 348 -0.52 -5.46 -19.07
CA GLN A 348 -0.08 -6.78 -19.56
C GLN A 348 1.35 -6.79 -20.14
N ARG A 349 1.78 -5.69 -20.77
CA ARG A 349 3.11 -5.58 -21.41
C ARG A 349 4.20 -5.06 -20.47
N THR A 350 3.83 -4.49 -19.32
CA THR A 350 4.72 -3.78 -18.39
C THR A 350 4.76 -4.41 -16.98
N LEU A 351 4.02 -5.50 -16.74
CA LEU A 351 4.05 -6.26 -15.48
C LEU A 351 5.43 -6.86 -15.19
N VAL A 352 6.09 -7.41 -16.21
CA VAL A 352 7.42 -8.04 -16.07
C VAL A 352 8.51 -7.06 -16.49
N PRO A 353 9.37 -6.59 -15.57
CA PRO A 353 10.42 -5.65 -15.90
C PRO A 353 11.51 -6.34 -16.74
N LYS A 354 11.93 -5.70 -17.83
CA LYS A 354 12.93 -6.26 -18.77
C LYS A 354 14.23 -5.46 -18.74
N THR A 355 14.13 -4.14 -18.60
CA THR A 355 15.27 -3.21 -18.60
C THR A 355 15.70 -2.79 -17.19
N LYS A 356 16.86 -2.13 -17.06
CA LYS A 356 17.28 -1.49 -15.79
C LYS A 356 16.26 -0.45 -15.34
N ALA A 357 15.84 0.42 -16.26
CA ALA A 357 14.83 1.45 -16.01
C ALA A 357 13.48 0.87 -15.54
N ASP A 358 13.05 -0.28 -16.09
CA ASP A 358 11.82 -0.94 -15.65
C ASP A 358 11.94 -1.40 -14.19
N ARG A 359 13.09 -1.96 -13.81
CA ARG A 359 13.35 -2.41 -12.43
C ARG A 359 13.39 -1.23 -11.46
N GLU A 360 14.05 -0.14 -11.82
CA GLU A 360 14.08 1.10 -11.03
C GLU A 360 12.67 1.67 -10.84
N SER A 361 11.87 1.68 -11.90
CA SER A 361 10.48 2.15 -11.86
C SER A 361 9.59 1.22 -11.00
N VAL A 362 9.82 -0.10 -11.03
CA VAL A 362 9.12 -1.06 -10.14
C VAL A 362 9.52 -0.82 -8.69
N TRP A 363 10.81 -0.54 -8.43
CA TRP A 363 11.30 -0.24 -7.10
C TRP A 363 10.63 1.03 -6.54
N LEU A 364 10.60 2.10 -7.34
CA LEU A 364 9.91 3.34 -7.00
C LEU A 364 8.43 3.09 -6.69
N ALA A 365 7.72 2.35 -7.55
CA ALA A 365 6.29 2.08 -7.38
C ALA A 365 5.97 1.40 -6.05
N ARG A 366 6.79 0.43 -5.64
CA ARG A 366 6.65 -0.27 -4.36
C ARG A 366 6.93 0.64 -3.16
N VAL A 367 7.96 1.47 -3.25
CA VAL A 367 8.28 2.45 -2.19
C VAL A 367 7.17 3.48 -2.05
N CYS A 368 6.65 4.00 -3.16
CA CYS A 368 5.51 4.92 -3.17
C CYS A 368 4.28 4.33 -2.48
N ARG A 369 3.92 3.07 -2.76
CA ARG A 369 2.80 2.39 -2.09
C ARG A 369 3.01 2.31 -0.57
N THR A 370 4.19 1.89 -0.14
CA THR A 370 4.54 1.75 1.28
C THR A 370 4.54 3.08 1.99
N ALA A 371 5.18 4.09 1.42
CA ALA A 371 5.22 5.42 2.02
C ALA A 371 3.81 6.04 2.12
N SER A 372 2.93 5.79 1.13
CA SER A 372 1.50 6.14 1.28
C SER A 372 0.81 5.32 2.36
N HIS A 373 1.07 4.02 2.51
CA HIS A 373 0.52 3.23 3.61
C HIS A 373 0.87 3.85 4.98
N GLU A 374 2.15 4.14 5.21
CA GLU A 374 2.61 4.74 6.47
C GLU A 374 2.04 6.14 6.72
N LEU A 375 1.90 6.95 5.66
CA LEU A 375 1.23 8.25 5.78
C LEU A 375 -0.27 8.13 6.02
N GLY A 376 -0.91 7.05 5.58
CA GLY A 376 -2.31 6.76 5.90
C GLY A 376 -2.51 6.58 7.40
N HIS A 377 -1.56 5.96 8.09
CA HIS A 377 -1.57 5.91 9.55
C HIS A 377 -1.40 7.30 10.19
N CYS A 378 -0.60 8.20 9.61
CA CYS A 378 -0.53 9.61 10.05
C CYS A 378 -1.84 10.38 9.85
N VAL A 379 -2.65 10.02 8.87
CA VAL A 379 -4.03 10.52 8.72
C VAL A 379 -4.96 9.97 9.81
N GLY A 380 -4.57 8.87 10.47
CA GLY A 380 -5.32 8.18 11.52
C GLY A 380 -6.06 6.92 11.05
N ILE A 381 -5.72 6.42 9.87
CA ILE A 381 -6.36 5.27 9.25
C ILE A 381 -5.72 3.99 9.81
N ALA A 382 -6.52 3.10 10.37
CA ALA A 382 -6.06 1.75 10.74
C ALA A 382 -5.99 0.82 9.51
N HIS A 383 -5.48 -0.40 9.68
CA HIS A 383 -5.53 -1.38 8.61
C HIS A 383 -6.95 -1.60 8.07
N CYS A 384 -7.03 -1.86 6.77
CA CYS A 384 -8.28 -2.02 6.04
C CYS A 384 -8.54 -3.49 5.75
N THR A 385 -9.72 -3.97 6.14
CA THR A 385 -10.17 -5.33 5.81
C THR A 385 -11.36 -5.34 4.85
N TYR A 386 -11.88 -4.19 4.43
CA TYR A 386 -13.12 -4.14 3.63
C TYR A 386 -12.96 -4.53 2.15
N TYR A 387 -11.82 -4.22 1.55
CA TYR A 387 -11.52 -4.33 0.12
C TYR A 387 -10.03 -4.57 -0.07
N ALA A 388 -9.64 -4.90 -1.31
CA ALA A 388 -8.27 -4.64 -1.74
C ALA A 388 -7.98 -3.14 -1.54
N CYS A 389 -6.93 -2.80 -0.79
CA CYS A 389 -6.64 -1.42 -0.41
C CYS A 389 -5.16 -1.27 -0.08
N THR A 390 -4.57 -0.11 -0.39
CA THR A 390 -3.20 0.22 0.04
C THR A 390 -3.01 0.23 1.56
N MET A 391 -4.11 0.33 2.33
CA MET A 391 -4.11 0.31 3.79
C MET A 391 -4.33 -1.10 4.37
N GLN A 392 -4.31 -2.16 3.57
CA GLN A 392 -4.32 -3.52 4.11
C GLN A 392 -3.00 -3.82 4.83
N SER A 393 -3.06 -4.58 5.92
CA SER A 393 -1.86 -5.16 6.54
C SER A 393 -1.09 -6.04 5.55
N THR A 394 0.22 -6.14 5.71
CA THR A 394 1.10 -7.03 4.94
C THR A 394 1.96 -7.87 5.87
N ALA A 395 1.97 -9.18 5.68
CA ALA A 395 2.84 -10.11 6.40
C ALA A 395 4.17 -10.33 5.69
N ASN A 396 4.23 -10.09 4.37
CA ASN A 396 5.43 -10.34 3.58
C ASN A 396 5.44 -9.54 2.26
N MET A 397 6.60 -9.53 1.61
CA MET A 397 6.82 -8.77 0.36
C MET A 397 5.99 -9.29 -0.83
N ALA A 398 5.66 -10.58 -0.89
CA ALA A 398 4.84 -11.14 -1.96
C ALA A 398 3.35 -10.75 -1.82
N GLU A 399 2.87 -10.58 -0.59
CA GLU A 399 1.55 -9.99 -0.31
C GLU A 399 1.53 -8.50 -0.66
N ASP A 400 2.55 -7.76 -0.22
CA ASP A 400 2.66 -6.32 -0.40
C ASP A 400 2.51 -5.89 -1.88
N VAL A 401 3.26 -6.52 -2.79
CA VAL A 401 3.21 -6.19 -4.23
C VAL A 401 1.88 -6.55 -4.92
N ARG A 402 1.02 -7.33 -4.24
CA ARG A 402 -0.33 -7.67 -4.73
C ARG A 402 -1.38 -6.64 -4.33
N GLN A 403 -1.07 -5.76 -3.39
CA GLN A 403 -1.98 -4.71 -2.94
C GLN A 403 -2.08 -3.57 -3.97
N PRO A 404 -3.26 -2.92 -4.07
CA PRO A 404 -3.46 -1.82 -5.00
C PRO A 404 -2.79 -0.52 -4.52
N PRO A 405 -2.42 0.39 -5.45
CA PRO A 405 -1.91 1.72 -5.13
C PRO A 405 -3.03 2.75 -4.86
N TYR A 406 -4.23 2.30 -4.48
CA TYR A 406 -5.38 3.17 -4.22
C TYR A 406 -5.96 2.93 -2.83
N LEU A 407 -6.74 3.90 -2.36
CA LEU A 407 -7.62 3.75 -1.21
C LEU A 407 -8.98 3.21 -1.68
N CYS A 408 -9.48 2.17 -1.00
CA CYS A 408 -10.85 1.69 -1.23
C CYS A 408 -11.88 2.75 -0.80
N PRO A 409 -13.18 2.60 -1.13
CA PRO A 409 -14.20 3.61 -0.83
C PRO A 409 -14.26 4.00 0.66
N VAL A 410 -14.06 3.03 1.57
CA VAL A 410 -14.04 3.31 3.01
C VAL A 410 -12.85 4.18 3.41
N CYS A 411 -11.64 3.84 2.95
CA CYS A 411 -10.43 4.58 3.32
C CYS A 411 -10.32 5.91 2.57
N LEU A 412 -10.80 5.99 1.33
CA LEU A 412 -10.86 7.22 0.56
C LEU A 412 -11.78 8.23 1.23
N ASN A 413 -12.96 7.81 1.71
CA ASN A 413 -13.86 8.70 2.44
C ASN A 413 -13.24 9.24 3.73
N LYS A 414 -12.37 8.48 4.42
CA LYS A 414 -11.62 8.97 5.59
C LYS A 414 -10.61 10.05 5.22
N VAL A 415 -9.94 9.89 4.08
CA VAL A 415 -9.01 10.91 3.58
C VAL A 415 -9.78 12.15 3.13
N ALA A 416 -10.84 12.00 2.32
CA ALA A 416 -11.70 13.11 1.90
C ALA A 416 -12.27 13.87 3.12
N TYR A 417 -12.75 13.14 4.13
CA TYR A 417 -13.18 13.73 5.40
C TYR A 417 -12.05 14.53 6.05
N SER A 418 -10.83 14.00 6.10
CA SER A 418 -9.69 14.70 6.71
C SER A 418 -9.27 15.94 5.94
N MET A 419 -9.28 15.88 4.61
CA MET A 419 -8.78 16.97 3.75
C MET A 419 -9.78 18.11 3.64
N VAL A 420 -11.07 17.80 3.49
CA VAL A 420 -12.10 18.82 3.21
C VAL A 420 -13.35 18.71 4.08
N GLY A 421 -13.77 17.50 4.45
CA GLY A 421 -15.06 17.28 5.10
C GLY A 421 -15.14 17.73 6.57
N GLU A 422 -14.08 17.51 7.34
CA GLU A 422 -14.02 17.81 8.77
C GLU A 422 -14.19 19.32 9.03
N ALA A 423 -13.56 20.15 8.20
CA ALA A 423 -13.69 21.60 8.27
C ALA A 423 -15.13 22.06 8.07
N VAL A 424 -15.87 21.43 7.14
CA VAL A 424 -17.29 21.72 6.90
C VAL A 424 -18.14 21.35 8.13
N ILE A 425 -17.93 20.16 8.70
CA ILE A 425 -18.68 19.71 9.89
C ILE A 425 -18.45 20.66 11.08
N LYS A 426 -17.22 21.13 11.28
CA LYS A 426 -16.85 22.07 12.34
C LYS A 426 -17.29 23.51 12.08
N SER A 427 -17.66 23.85 10.84
CA SER A 427 -18.09 25.21 10.47
C SER A 427 -19.46 25.60 11.05
N ARG A 428 -19.85 26.88 10.97
CA ARG A 428 -21.20 27.36 11.32
C ARG A 428 -22.15 27.19 10.11
N GLY A 429 -23.45 27.01 10.39
CA GLY A 429 -24.49 26.94 9.36
C GLY A 429 -25.33 25.66 9.43
N THR A 430 -26.36 25.61 8.57
CA THR A 430 -27.26 24.47 8.36
C THR A 430 -26.75 23.59 7.21
N GLN A 431 -27.38 22.42 7.00
CA GLN A 431 -27.10 21.49 5.88
C GLN A 431 -25.62 21.05 5.77
N LYS A 432 -24.94 20.91 6.91
CA LYS A 432 -23.51 20.56 6.96
C LYS A 432 -23.20 19.24 6.26
N GLU A 433 -24.08 18.26 6.38
CA GLU A 433 -23.90 16.94 5.78
C GLU A 433 -23.95 17.00 4.25
N VAL A 434 -24.95 17.68 3.69
CA VAL A 434 -25.07 17.89 2.23
C VAL A 434 -23.84 18.61 1.70
N ARG A 435 -23.44 19.71 2.35
CA ARG A 435 -22.24 20.46 1.97
C ARG A 435 -20.95 19.64 2.08
N ARG A 436 -20.83 18.83 3.13
CA ARG A 436 -19.68 17.95 3.33
C ARG A 436 -19.60 16.93 2.19
N ASN A 437 -20.71 16.25 1.89
CA ASN A 437 -20.77 15.25 0.83
C ASN A 437 -20.38 15.87 -0.52
N ALA A 438 -20.88 17.07 -0.83
CA ALA A 438 -20.54 17.77 -2.07
C ALA A 438 -19.04 18.09 -2.18
N VAL A 439 -18.42 18.67 -1.14
CA VAL A 439 -16.97 18.99 -1.19
C VAL A 439 -16.10 17.74 -1.17
N GLU A 440 -16.51 16.68 -0.46
CA GLU A 440 -15.80 15.39 -0.46
C GLU A 440 -15.85 14.73 -1.84
N ALA A 441 -17.01 14.74 -2.52
CA ALA A 441 -17.16 14.20 -3.87
C ALA A 441 -16.29 14.93 -4.90
N GLN A 442 -16.33 16.27 -4.89
CA GLN A 442 -15.47 17.10 -5.75
C GLN A 442 -13.98 16.81 -5.50
N TRP A 443 -13.57 16.75 -4.23
CA TRP A 443 -12.18 16.45 -3.87
C TRP A 443 -11.72 15.08 -4.35
N VAL A 444 -12.60 14.06 -4.34
CA VAL A 444 -12.28 12.72 -4.87
C VAL A 444 -11.94 12.77 -6.37
N VAL A 445 -12.74 13.49 -7.16
CA VAL A 445 -12.49 13.67 -8.60
C VAL A 445 -11.15 14.37 -8.83
N GLU A 446 -10.92 15.49 -8.14
CA GLU A 446 -9.67 16.26 -8.24
C GLU A 446 -8.44 15.42 -7.82
N SER A 447 -8.55 14.66 -6.73
CA SER A 447 -7.49 13.78 -6.25
C SER A 447 -7.15 12.68 -7.26
N TYR A 448 -8.16 12.07 -7.89
CA TYR A 448 -7.93 11.07 -8.93
C TYR A 448 -7.30 11.67 -10.19
N GLN A 449 -7.67 12.88 -10.59
CA GLN A 449 -7.04 13.58 -11.70
C GLN A 449 -5.54 13.85 -11.41
N GLN A 450 -5.19 14.29 -10.20
CA GLN A 450 -3.78 14.49 -9.82
C GLN A 450 -2.98 13.19 -9.89
N MET A 451 -3.57 12.09 -9.39
CA MET A 451 -2.93 10.79 -9.45
C MET A 451 -2.78 10.29 -10.89
N GLN A 452 -3.77 10.54 -11.75
CA GLN A 452 -3.71 10.16 -13.15
C GLN A 452 -2.57 10.90 -13.88
N LEU A 453 -2.35 12.18 -13.60
CA LEU A 453 -1.23 12.97 -14.12
C LEU A 453 0.12 12.44 -13.65
N PHE A 454 0.24 12.01 -12.39
CA PHE A 454 1.45 11.36 -11.91
C PHE A 454 1.69 10.04 -12.67
N CYS A 455 0.67 9.20 -12.78
CA CYS A 455 0.80 7.90 -13.43
C CYS A 455 1.04 8.00 -14.94
N GLU A 456 0.52 9.03 -15.63
CA GLU A 456 0.82 9.32 -17.04
C GLU A 456 2.32 9.46 -17.27
N ARG A 457 3.00 10.22 -16.41
CA ARG A 457 4.45 10.45 -16.50
C ARG A 457 5.28 9.21 -16.17
N ASN A 458 4.71 8.24 -15.45
CA ASN A 458 5.40 7.08 -14.88
C ASN A 458 4.83 5.74 -15.37
N ASN A 459 4.12 5.70 -16.50
CA ASN A 459 3.33 4.54 -16.93
C ASN A 459 4.15 3.34 -17.47
N SER A 460 5.48 3.37 -17.36
CA SER A 460 6.41 2.35 -17.88
C SER A 460 6.31 1.00 -17.16
N VAL A 461 5.68 0.97 -15.97
CA VAL A 461 5.55 -0.23 -15.13
C VAL A 461 4.11 -0.61 -14.88
N GLY A 462 3.88 -1.90 -14.62
CA GLY A 462 2.54 -2.47 -14.46
C GLY A 462 1.66 -1.74 -13.45
N MET A 463 2.20 -1.33 -12.30
CA MET A 463 1.45 -0.59 -11.29
C MET A 463 1.00 0.78 -11.82
N PHE A 464 1.90 1.68 -12.21
CA PHE A 464 1.49 3.02 -12.64
C PHE A 464 0.68 3.01 -13.94
N GLY A 465 1.07 2.20 -14.93
CA GLY A 465 0.32 2.05 -16.18
C GLY A 465 -1.09 1.47 -15.95
N GLY A 466 -1.19 0.45 -15.10
CA GLY A 466 -2.48 -0.12 -14.69
C GLY A 466 -3.33 0.87 -13.89
N TYR A 467 -2.73 1.63 -12.97
CA TYR A 467 -3.45 2.58 -12.15
C TYR A 467 -3.96 3.79 -12.94
N ARG A 468 -3.18 4.29 -13.89
CA ARG A 468 -3.65 5.29 -14.85
C ARG A 468 -4.92 4.85 -15.58
N ALA A 469 -4.94 3.60 -16.05
CA ALA A 469 -6.10 3.05 -16.76
C ALA A 469 -7.30 2.85 -15.82
N TRP A 470 -7.05 2.35 -14.60
CA TRP A 470 -8.08 2.24 -13.55
C TRP A 470 -8.71 3.62 -13.25
N LEU A 471 -7.88 4.66 -13.07
CA LEU A 471 -8.33 6.03 -12.80
C LEU A 471 -9.18 6.58 -13.95
N GLY A 472 -8.79 6.30 -15.20
CA GLY A 472 -9.52 6.77 -16.37
C GLY A 472 -10.91 6.15 -16.54
N GLU A 473 -11.10 4.88 -16.18
CA GLU A 473 -12.45 4.30 -16.10
C GLU A 473 -13.20 4.78 -14.86
N ARG A 474 -12.51 4.92 -13.71
CA ARG A 474 -13.17 5.36 -12.47
C ARG A 474 -13.69 6.80 -12.55
N LEU A 475 -12.96 7.68 -13.20
CA LEU A 475 -13.40 9.06 -13.46
C LEU A 475 -14.65 9.08 -14.35
N ARG A 476 -14.69 8.26 -15.42
CA ARG A 476 -15.89 8.10 -16.24
C ARG A 476 -17.07 7.54 -15.44
N GLU A 477 -16.85 6.54 -14.57
CA GLU A 477 -17.90 6.02 -13.68
C GLU A 477 -18.45 7.09 -12.72
N LEU A 478 -17.66 8.12 -12.37
CA LEU A 478 -18.11 9.23 -11.52
C LEU A 478 -18.87 10.28 -12.35
N GLU A 479 -18.39 10.62 -13.54
CA GLU A 479 -19.06 11.53 -14.48
C GLU A 479 -20.46 11.00 -14.87
N ASP A 480 -20.57 9.71 -15.21
CA ASP A 480 -21.86 9.09 -15.55
C ASP A 480 -22.86 9.14 -14.37
N GLN A 481 -22.37 9.02 -13.13
CA GLN A 481 -23.21 9.09 -11.91
C GLN A 481 -23.74 10.51 -11.66
N GLU A 482 -22.95 11.54 -11.94
CA GLU A 482 -23.38 12.94 -11.84
C GLU A 482 -24.44 13.26 -12.91
N ASP A 483 -24.21 12.83 -14.15
CA ASP A 483 -25.16 13.01 -15.27
C ASP A 483 -26.53 12.35 -14.99
N ASP A 484 -26.53 11.14 -14.43
CA ASP A 484 -27.76 10.42 -14.07
C ASP A 484 -28.50 11.10 -12.92
N HIS A 485 -27.77 11.65 -11.94
CA HIS A 485 -28.36 12.43 -10.84
C HIS A 485 -29.01 13.72 -11.35
N GLU A 486 -28.33 14.47 -12.22
CA GLU A 486 -28.88 15.69 -12.82
C GLU A 486 -30.12 15.42 -13.69
N LYS A 487 -30.16 14.29 -14.41
CA LYS A 487 -31.34 13.89 -15.20
C LYS A 487 -32.50 13.47 -14.29
N GLY A 488 -32.23 12.75 -13.21
CA GLY A 488 -33.24 12.35 -12.22
C GLY A 488 -33.90 13.55 -11.54
N GLU A 489 -33.11 14.52 -11.07
CA GLU A 489 -33.64 15.77 -10.49
C GLU A 489 -34.47 16.57 -11.51
N LYS A 490 -34.05 16.63 -12.78
CA LYS A 490 -34.83 17.29 -13.84
C LYS A 490 -36.17 16.60 -14.12
N MET A 491 -36.25 15.27 -14.05
CA MET A 491 -37.52 14.54 -14.21
C MET A 491 -38.47 14.74 -13.02
N GLU A 492 -37.97 14.70 -11.77
CA GLU A 492 -38.81 14.96 -10.59
C GLU A 492 -39.38 16.38 -10.59
N ILE A 493 -38.63 17.39 -11.06
CA ILE A 493 -39.13 18.77 -11.19
C ILE A 493 -40.24 18.88 -12.25
N ILE A 494 -40.15 18.10 -13.34
CA ILE A 494 -41.16 18.08 -14.40
C ILE A 494 -42.45 17.38 -13.90
N GLU A 495 -42.32 16.26 -13.18
CA GLU A 495 -43.49 15.54 -12.63
C GLU A 495 -44.22 16.35 -11.56
N ILE A 496 -43.51 17.15 -10.74
CA ILE A 496 -44.15 18.06 -9.77
C ILE A 496 -44.86 19.23 -10.46
N SER A 497 -44.41 19.64 -11.66
CA SER A 497 -45.06 20.72 -12.42
C SER A 497 -46.30 20.29 -13.20
N ASP A 498 -46.52 18.99 -13.39
CA ASP A 498 -47.66 18.44 -14.15
C ASP A 498 -48.86 18.04 -13.24
N ASP A 499 -48.72 18.12 -11.92
CA ASP A 499 -49.76 17.78 -10.93
C ASP A 499 -50.53 19.01 -10.38
N ASP A 500 -50.27 20.21 -10.90
CA ASP A 500 -50.85 21.49 -10.41
C ASP A 500 -51.76 22.23 -11.44
N ASP A 501 -52.30 21.54 -12.46
CA ASP A 501 -53.29 22.09 -13.43
C ASP A 501 -54.69 21.43 -13.38
#